data_AF-R1H4J8-F1
#
_entry.id   AF-R1H4J8-F1
#
_cell.length_a   1.000
_cell.length_b   1.000
_cell.length_c   1.000
_cell.angle_alpha   90.00
_cell.angle_beta   90.00
_cell.angle_gamma   90.00
#
_symmetry.space_group_name_H-M   'P 1'
#
loop_
_entity.id
_entity.type
_entity.pdbx_description
1 polymer ?
#
loop_
_entity_poly.entity_id
_entity_poly.type
_entity_poly.pdbx_seq_one_letter_code
_entity_poly.pdbx_strand_id
1 'polypeptide(L)'
;MAVLPDDLSAALDDELGRHPVARLTQSVDRLSARYRQGDAATSPILSSEADVAAYAGYRMPATYAAVHAVLAEAASRAPGFEPRTQIDVGGGTGAAVWAAAQVWPSLAKCTVLEQVAGAIGLGKRLAAGAGL
;
A
#
# COMPACT_ATOMS: atom_id res chain seq x y z
N MET A 1 -3.55 15.00 -10.38
CA MET A 1 -2.61 14.13 -9.63
C MET A 1 -3.40 13.58 -8.46
N ALA A 2 -3.57 12.26 -8.34
CA ALA A 2 -4.39 11.71 -7.26
C ALA A 2 -3.75 12.01 -5.91
N VAL A 3 -4.48 12.70 -5.03
CA VAL A 3 -4.08 12.97 -3.65
C VAL A 3 -4.45 11.75 -2.82
N LEU A 4 -3.62 11.40 -1.84
CA LEU A 4 -3.96 10.32 -0.91
C LEU A 4 -5.23 10.69 -0.14
N PRO A 5 -6.11 9.72 0.16
CA PRO A 5 -7.19 9.93 1.11
C PRO A 5 -6.63 10.46 2.43
N ASP A 6 -7.29 11.44 3.04
CA ASP A 6 -6.82 12.05 4.30
C ASP A 6 -6.65 11.01 5.41
N ASP A 7 -7.58 10.04 5.49
CA ASP A 7 -7.51 8.93 6.45
C ASP A 7 -6.28 8.04 6.23
N LEU A 8 -5.92 7.77 4.96
CA LEU A 8 -4.70 7.02 4.64
C LEU A 8 -3.45 7.83 4.96
N SER A 9 -3.45 9.14 4.64
CA SER A 9 -2.32 10.02 4.94
C SER A 9 -2.08 10.07 6.45
N ALA A 10 -3.13 10.30 7.24
CA ALA A 10 -3.04 10.32 8.70
C ALA A 10 -2.57 8.98 9.27
N ALA A 11 -3.11 7.86 8.79
CA ALA A 11 -2.69 6.54 9.25
C ALA A 11 -1.23 6.21 8.92
N LEU A 12 -0.72 6.70 7.77
CA LEU A 12 0.70 6.58 7.42
C LEU A 12 1.58 7.44 8.32
N ASP A 13 1.18 8.69 8.57
CA ASP A 13 1.91 9.59 9.47
C ASP A 13 1.97 9.02 10.89
N ASP A 14 0.87 8.48 11.40
CA ASP A 14 0.78 7.82 12.71
C ASP A 14 1.67 6.58 12.79
N GLU A 15 1.72 5.76 11.74
CA GLU A 15 2.60 4.57 11.71
C GLU A 15 4.08 5.00 11.65
N LEU A 16 4.43 5.96 10.80
CA LEU A 16 5.80 6.47 10.70
C LEU A 16 6.25 7.10 12.03
N GLY A 17 5.35 7.81 12.72
CA GLY A 17 5.62 8.43 14.03
C GLY A 17 5.97 7.45 15.14
N ARG A 18 5.69 6.15 14.99
CA ARG A 18 6.06 5.10 15.96
C ARG A 18 7.53 4.73 15.93
N HIS A 19 8.27 5.18 14.93
CA HIS A 19 9.66 4.81 14.71
C HIS A 19 10.59 6.03 14.80
N PRO A 20 11.78 5.90 15.40
CA PRO A 20 12.78 6.96 15.33
C PRO A 20 13.14 7.27 13.88
N VAL A 21 13.18 8.56 13.51
CA VAL A 21 13.50 9.01 12.15
C VAL A 21 14.80 8.38 11.63
N ALA A 22 15.84 8.30 12.47
CA ALA A 22 17.11 7.67 12.10
C ALA A 22 16.96 6.19 11.68
N ARG A 23 16.03 5.45 12.30
CA ARG A 23 15.74 4.05 11.90
C ARG A 23 15.02 3.99 10.57
N LEU A 24 14.04 4.88 10.35
CA LEU A 24 13.34 4.96 9.07
C LEU A 24 14.31 5.31 7.93
N THR A 25 15.20 6.30 8.12
CA THR A 25 16.23 6.67 7.14
C THR A 25 17.14 5.49 6.83
N GLN A 26 17.64 4.79 7.84
CA GLN A 26 18.46 3.60 7.65
C GLN A 26 17.74 2.51 6.83
N SER A 27 16.45 2.30 7.10
CA SER A 27 15.63 1.37 6.33
C SER A 27 15.48 1.81 4.87
N VAL A 28 15.15 3.08 4.62
CA VAL A 28 15.03 3.62 3.25
C VAL A 28 16.33 3.45 2.46
N ASP A 29 17.47 3.80 3.05
CA ASP A 29 18.78 3.70 2.39
C ASP A 29 19.09 2.25 2.01
N ARG A 30 18.90 1.32 2.95
CA ARG A 30 19.13 -0.11 2.73
C ARG A 30 18.20 -0.68 1.65
N LEU A 31 16.90 -0.36 1.70
CA LEU A 31 15.92 -0.82 0.72
C LEU A 31 16.21 -0.26 -0.67
N SER A 32 16.56 1.02 -0.76
CA SER A 32 16.87 1.71 -2.02
C SER A 32 18.15 1.18 -2.65
N ALA A 33 19.19 0.93 -1.85
CA ALA A 33 20.44 0.35 -2.33
C ALA A 33 20.23 -1.04 -2.93
N ARG A 34 19.49 -1.92 -2.24
CA ARG A 34 19.17 -3.25 -2.75
C ARG A 34 18.37 -3.23 -4.04
N TYR A 35 17.36 -2.35 -4.14
CA TYR A 35 16.56 -2.23 -5.37
C TYR A 35 17.43 -1.86 -6.59
N ARG A 36 18.43 -0.98 -6.39
CA ARG A 36 19.36 -0.60 -7.46
C ARG A 36 20.37 -1.67 -7.85
N GLN A 37 20.69 -2.59 -6.95
CA GLN A 37 21.62 -3.70 -7.24
C GLN A 37 20.98 -4.78 -8.12
N GLY A 38 19.66 -4.85 -8.20
CA GLY A 38 18.94 -5.71 -9.15
C GLY A 38 18.97 -7.21 -8.82
N ASP A 39 19.54 -7.60 -7.69
CA ASP A 39 19.58 -9.01 -7.27
C ASP A 39 18.19 -9.50 -6.86
N ALA A 40 17.83 -10.69 -7.35
CA ALA A 40 16.64 -11.38 -6.88
C ALA A 40 16.80 -11.70 -5.38
N ALA A 41 15.89 -11.17 -4.57
CA ALA A 41 15.94 -11.39 -3.13
C ALA A 41 15.62 -12.86 -2.81
N THR A 42 16.57 -13.56 -2.16
CA THR A 42 16.40 -14.94 -1.68
C THR A 42 15.60 -15.02 -0.37
N SER A 43 15.29 -13.87 0.23
CA SER A 43 14.49 -13.72 1.45
C SER A 43 13.71 -12.40 1.41
N PRO A 44 12.61 -12.28 2.16
CA PRO A 44 11.85 -11.04 2.25
C PRO A 44 12.74 -9.84 2.62
N ILE A 45 12.69 -8.78 1.80
CA ILE A 45 13.51 -7.58 2.00
C ILE A 45 12.99 -6.75 3.19
N LEU A 46 11.68 -6.83 3.46
CA LEU A 46 11.02 -6.20 4.60
C LEU A 46 11.14 -7.09 5.84
N SER A 47 12.25 -6.93 6.55
CA SER A 47 12.66 -7.81 7.66
C SER A 47 12.23 -7.33 9.05
N SER A 48 11.75 -6.09 9.18
CA SER A 48 11.35 -5.49 10.46
C SER A 48 10.15 -4.56 10.30
N GLU A 49 9.50 -4.20 11.41
CA GLU A 49 8.39 -3.24 11.40
C GLU A 49 8.83 -1.88 10.85
N ALA A 50 10.02 -1.39 11.22
CA ALA A 50 10.57 -0.15 10.68
C ALA A 50 10.81 -0.21 9.16
N ASP A 51 11.18 -1.37 8.62
CA ASP A 51 11.32 -1.54 7.16
C ASP A 51 9.96 -1.47 6.47
N VAL A 52 8.94 -2.12 7.04
CA VAL A 52 7.58 -2.12 6.52
C VAL A 52 6.99 -0.72 6.56
N ALA A 53 7.13 -0.01 7.69
CA ALA A 53 6.66 1.36 7.86
C ALA A 53 7.38 2.32 6.91
N ALA A 54 8.72 2.25 6.84
CA ALA A 54 9.50 3.05 5.89
C ALA A 54 9.04 2.79 4.45
N TYR A 55 8.95 1.52 4.04
CA TYR A 55 8.50 1.14 2.70
C TYR A 55 7.11 1.67 2.38
N ALA A 56 6.16 1.54 3.31
CA ALA A 56 4.83 2.11 3.16
C ALA A 56 4.92 3.62 2.93
N GLY A 57 5.65 4.34 3.78
CA GLY A 57 5.79 5.80 3.69
C GLY A 57 6.31 6.30 2.34
N TYR A 58 7.38 5.70 1.80
CA TYR A 58 7.99 6.21 0.56
C TYR A 58 7.46 5.57 -0.74
N ARG A 59 6.80 4.39 -0.69
CA ARG A 59 6.28 3.71 -1.89
C ARG A 59 4.78 3.72 -2.02
N MET A 60 4.03 3.53 -0.92
CA MET A 60 2.58 3.38 -0.98
C MET A 60 1.89 4.58 -1.63
N PRO A 61 2.30 5.86 -1.39
CA PRO A 61 1.65 7.00 -2.01
C PRO A 61 1.68 6.99 -3.55
N ALA A 62 2.85 6.70 -4.11
CA ALA A 62 3.04 6.62 -5.56
C ALA A 62 2.28 5.43 -6.16
N THR A 63 2.31 4.27 -5.50
CA THR A 63 1.56 3.09 -5.92
C THR A 63 0.05 3.34 -5.90
N TYR A 64 -0.47 3.96 -4.84
CA TYR A 64 -1.87 4.35 -4.73
C TYR A 64 -2.26 5.26 -5.91
N ALA A 65 -1.50 6.32 -6.16
CA ALA A 65 -1.82 7.28 -7.22
C ALA A 65 -1.84 6.63 -8.61
N ALA A 66 -0.89 5.73 -8.89
CA ALA A 66 -0.83 5.00 -10.14
C ALA A 66 -2.02 4.04 -10.30
N VAL A 67 -2.32 3.24 -9.27
CA VAL A 67 -3.43 2.28 -9.31
C VAL A 67 -4.77 3.01 -9.41
N HIS A 68 -4.99 4.06 -8.61
CA HIS A 68 -6.21 4.87 -8.67
C HIS A 68 -6.43 5.43 -10.07
N ALA A 69 -5.39 5.96 -10.73
CA ALA A 69 -5.51 6.47 -12.10
C ALA A 69 -5.95 5.39 -13.09
N VAL A 70 -5.38 4.19 -13.00
CA VAL A 70 -5.74 3.05 -13.86
C VAL A 70 -7.17 2.57 -13.58
N LEU A 71 -7.55 2.42 -12.31
CA LEU A 71 -8.88 1.95 -11.93
C LEU A 71 -9.96 2.97 -12.30
N ALA A 72 -9.70 4.27 -12.13
CA ALA A 72 -10.62 5.33 -12.54
C ALA A 72 -10.86 5.32 -14.06
N GLU A 73 -9.81 5.09 -14.86
CA GLU A 73 -9.94 4.94 -16.31
C GLU A 73 -10.67 3.64 -16.69
N ALA A 74 -10.47 2.56 -15.94
CA ALA A 74 -11.23 1.33 -16.15
C ALA A 74 -12.73 1.55 -15.87
N ALA A 75 -13.07 2.26 -14.79
CA ALA A 75 -14.45 2.60 -14.44
C ALA A 75 -15.11 3.50 -15.50
N SER A 76 -14.38 4.47 -16.06
CA SER A 76 -14.90 5.36 -17.11
C SER A 76 -15.25 4.60 -18.41
N ARG A 77 -14.48 3.54 -18.72
CA ARG A 77 -14.68 2.69 -19.90
C ARG A 77 -15.72 1.59 -19.72
N ALA A 78 -16.08 1.27 -18.48
CA ALA A 78 -17.04 0.23 -18.14
C ALA A 78 -18.16 0.79 -17.23
N PRO A 79 -19.00 1.71 -17.72
CA PRO A 79 -20.09 2.26 -16.94
C PRO A 79 -21.04 1.14 -16.48
N GLY A 80 -21.36 1.13 -15.18
CA GLY A 80 -22.19 0.10 -14.55
C GLY A 80 -21.41 -1.13 -14.03
N PHE A 81 -20.08 -1.17 -14.19
CA PHE A 81 -19.27 -2.17 -13.49
C PHE A 81 -19.16 -1.82 -12.00
N GLU A 82 -19.80 -2.66 -11.17
CA GLU A 82 -19.89 -2.49 -9.71
C GLU A 82 -19.27 -3.71 -9.00
N PRO A 83 -17.93 -3.84 -8.98
CA PRO A 83 -17.28 -4.96 -8.32
C PRO A 83 -17.63 -4.96 -6.83
N ARG A 84 -17.98 -6.14 -6.31
CA ARG A 84 -18.25 -6.36 -4.88
C ARG A 84 -17.05 -6.92 -4.14
N THR A 85 -16.13 -7.56 -4.86
CA THR A 85 -14.94 -8.19 -4.27
C THR A 85 -13.69 -7.94 -5.12
N GLN A 86 -12.54 -7.89 -4.46
CA GLN A 86 -11.21 -7.78 -5.07
C GLN A 86 -10.26 -8.82 -4.48
N ILE A 87 -9.37 -9.34 -5.33
CA ILE A 87 -8.17 -10.05 -4.90
C ILE A 87 -6.94 -9.26 -5.38
N ASP A 88 -5.98 -9.05 -4.48
CA ASP A 88 -4.75 -8.31 -4.73
C ASP A 88 -3.54 -9.20 -4.41
N VAL A 89 -2.84 -9.64 -5.46
CA VAL A 89 -1.74 -10.60 -5.35
C VAL A 89 -0.42 -9.84 -5.32
N GLY A 90 0.33 -9.99 -4.22
CA GLY A 90 1.50 -9.16 -3.94
C GLY A 90 1.13 -7.75 -3.49
N GLY A 91 -0.06 -7.58 -2.89
CA GLY A 91 -0.61 -6.27 -2.55
C GLY A 91 0.13 -5.51 -1.45
N GLY A 92 1.11 -6.13 -0.80
CA GLY A 92 1.94 -5.50 0.23
C GLY A 92 1.11 -4.87 1.34
N THR A 93 1.28 -3.56 1.54
CA THR A 93 0.58 -2.77 2.56
C THR A 93 -0.80 -2.27 2.11
N GLY A 94 -1.31 -2.75 0.97
CA GLY A 94 -2.70 -2.54 0.55
C GLY A 94 -2.98 -1.26 -0.23
N ALA A 95 -2.01 -0.73 -1.01
CA ALA A 95 -2.23 0.47 -1.82
C ALA A 95 -3.44 0.34 -2.77
N ALA A 96 -3.59 -0.84 -3.41
CA ALA A 96 -4.68 -1.10 -4.33
C ALA A 96 -6.04 -1.28 -3.63
N VAL A 97 -6.06 -1.63 -2.34
CA VAL A 97 -7.29 -1.71 -1.55
C VAL A 97 -7.92 -0.31 -1.44
N TRP A 98 -7.11 0.68 -1.06
CA TRP A 98 -7.54 2.08 -0.96
C TRP A 98 -7.96 2.66 -2.31
N ALA A 99 -7.15 2.43 -3.35
CA ALA A 99 -7.47 2.92 -4.69
C ALA A 99 -8.80 2.37 -5.21
N ALA A 100 -9.05 1.08 -5.02
CA ALA A 100 -10.28 0.45 -5.48
C ALA A 100 -11.51 0.86 -4.65
N ALA A 101 -11.36 1.00 -3.32
CA ALA A 101 -12.44 1.48 -2.46
C ALA A 101 -12.89 2.91 -2.86
N GLN A 102 -11.93 3.76 -3.25
CA GLN A 102 -12.25 5.11 -3.71
C GLN A 102 -12.94 5.14 -5.09
N VAL A 103 -12.57 4.23 -6.00
CA VAL A 103 -13.16 4.17 -7.34
C VAL A 103 -14.53 3.49 -7.34
N TRP A 104 -14.71 2.43 -6.54
CA TRP A 104 -15.92 1.63 -6.50
C TRP A 104 -16.51 1.57 -5.07
N PRO A 105 -17.48 2.44 -4.75
CA PRO A 105 -18.22 2.38 -3.48
C PRO A 105 -18.99 1.07 -3.27
N SER A 106 -19.18 0.26 -4.32
CA SER A 106 -19.81 -1.07 -4.25
C SER A 106 -18.90 -2.15 -3.64
N LEU A 107 -17.59 -1.89 -3.57
CA LEU A 107 -16.60 -2.84 -3.10
C LEU A 107 -16.84 -3.12 -1.61
N ALA A 108 -17.01 -4.40 -1.26
CA ALA A 108 -17.37 -4.83 0.10
C ALA A 108 -16.35 -5.79 0.71
N LYS A 109 -15.40 -6.30 -0.09
CA LYS A 109 -14.36 -7.20 0.41
C LYS A 109 -13.12 -7.16 -0.47
N CYS A 110 -11.97 -6.97 0.18
CA CYS A 110 -10.66 -7.13 -0.46
C CYS A 110 -9.90 -8.28 0.20
N THR A 111 -9.32 -9.16 -0.63
CA THR A 111 -8.39 -10.21 -0.18
C THR A 111 -7.00 -9.85 -0.67
N VAL A 112 -6.07 -9.59 0.23
CA VAL A 112 -4.66 -9.35 -0.11
C VAL A 112 -3.87 -10.63 0.15
N LEU A 113 -3.18 -11.11 -0.88
CA LEU A 113 -2.20 -12.19 -0.78
C LEU A 113 -0.80 -11.57 -0.77
N GLU A 114 -0.06 -11.76 0.31
CA GLU A 114 1.27 -11.19 0.49
C GLU A 114 2.14 -12.19 1.25
N GLN A 115 3.43 -12.26 0.91
CA GLN A 115 4.38 -13.17 1.55
C GLN A 115 4.97 -12.59 2.85
N VAL A 116 5.03 -11.26 2.97
CA VAL A 116 5.56 -10.57 4.14
C VAL A 116 4.45 -10.37 5.18
N ALA A 117 4.49 -11.17 6.25
CA ALA A 117 3.53 -11.07 7.35
C ALA A 117 3.46 -9.66 7.97
N GLY A 118 4.59 -8.96 8.09
CA GLY A 118 4.64 -7.57 8.56
C GLY A 118 3.87 -6.60 7.66
N ALA A 119 3.95 -6.77 6.33
CA ALA A 119 3.21 -5.96 5.38
C ALA A 119 1.70 -6.22 5.46
N ILE A 120 1.27 -7.47 5.63
CA ILE A 120 -0.14 -7.81 5.91
C ILE A 120 -0.60 -7.14 7.21
N GLY A 121 0.21 -7.22 8.27
CA GLY A 121 -0.10 -6.64 9.57
C GLY A 121 -0.31 -5.14 9.49
N LEU A 122 0.59 -4.42 8.83
CA LEU A 122 0.43 -2.98 8.59
C LEU A 122 -0.75 -2.69 7.67
N GLY A 123 -0.88 -3.40 6.55
CA GLY A 123 -1.97 -3.20 5.58
C GLY A 123 -3.35 -3.33 6.22
N LYS A 124 -3.54 -4.28 7.16
CA LYS A 124 -4.77 -4.41 7.94
C LYS A 124 -5.04 -3.20 8.85
N ARG A 125 -4.00 -2.65 9.48
CA ARG A 125 -4.13 -1.45 10.33
C ARG A 125 -4.52 -0.24 9.50
N LEU A 126 -3.83 -0.02 8.37
CA LEU A 126 -4.13 1.08 7.45
C LEU A 126 -5.55 0.93 6.90
N ALA A 127 -5.91 -0.24 6.37
CA ALA A 127 -7.21 -0.48 5.74
C ALA A 127 -8.44 -0.29 6.66
N ALA A 128 -8.26 -0.20 7.99
CA ALA A 128 -9.35 0.12 8.90
C ALA A 128 -10.04 1.46 8.58
N GLY A 129 -9.33 2.41 7.94
CA GLY A 129 -9.89 3.68 7.47
C GLY A 129 -10.42 3.66 6.03
N ALA A 130 -10.32 2.53 5.30
CA ALA A 130 -10.64 2.49 3.87
C ALA A 130 -12.15 2.42 3.56
N GLY A 131 -13.01 2.31 4.58
CA GLY A 131 -14.47 2.24 4.41
C GLY A 131 -14.98 0.92 3.81
N LEU A 132 -14.24 -0.18 4.01
CA LEU A 132 -14.57 -1.54 3.57
C LEU A 132 -14.99 -2.45 4.73
#